data_AF-A0A1D3TEC7-F1
#
_entry.id   AF-A0A1D3TEC7-F1
#
_cell.length_a   1.000
_cell.length_b   1.000
_cell.length_c   1.000
_cell.angle_alpha   90.00
_cell.angle_beta   90.00
_cell.angle_gamma   90.00
#
_symmetry.space_group_name_H-M   'P 1'
#
loop_
_entity.id
_entity.type
_entity.pdbx_description
1 polymer ?
#
loop_
_entity_poly.entity_id
_entity_poly.type
_entity_poly.pdbx_seq_one_letter_code
_entity_poly.pdbx_strand_id
1 'polypeptide(L)'
;MNKNEVNNFLCQFDFSSLEELDPSLAGGYNVCYIKEVPFEIRVEESEGRPREIGSLEIITVKILVLGEELNANRVKIELTSETDLFFHFTQTVDENTFETMQDNQKLMINFSEYLEVLIKMCNSCIREPQSFLAVFTIKKDSVAQLDFIKNMEYKFIELLNCEFTQSSEEIVKQHIAFRYNVIKSKNTIMHRRLQDVNILIKSKNPSLLMQLQKTALRQLDLMKNRKS
;
A
#
# COMPACT_ATOMS: atom_id res chain seq x y z
N MET A 1 -27.40 -8.92 -31.15
CA MET A 1 -26.32 -8.61 -30.19
C MET A 1 -25.04 -8.38 -30.96
N ASN A 2 -24.54 -7.16 -30.91
CA ASN A 2 -23.39 -6.73 -31.70
C ASN A 2 -22.10 -7.25 -31.04
N LYS A 3 -21.10 -7.67 -31.82
CA LYS A 3 -19.84 -8.27 -31.31
C LYS A 3 -19.10 -7.36 -30.32
N ASN A 4 -19.34 -6.05 -30.39
CA ASN A 4 -18.76 -5.03 -29.52
C ASN A 4 -19.44 -4.94 -28.14
N GLU A 5 -20.70 -5.35 -28.00
CA GLU A 5 -21.42 -5.34 -26.71
C GLU A 5 -20.95 -6.47 -25.78
N VAL A 6 -20.60 -7.63 -26.35
CA VAL A 6 -20.09 -8.79 -25.60
C VAL A 6 -18.70 -8.50 -25.02
N ASN A 7 -17.87 -7.73 -25.74
CA ASN A 7 -16.54 -7.34 -25.25
C ASN A 7 -16.61 -6.31 -24.11
N ASN A 8 -17.61 -5.41 -24.10
CA ASN A 8 -17.77 -4.44 -23.02
C ASN A 8 -18.36 -5.06 -21.73
N PHE A 9 -19.26 -6.04 -21.86
CA PHE A 9 -19.89 -6.70 -20.71
C PHE A 9 -18.88 -7.46 -19.81
N LEU A 10 -17.78 -7.95 -20.39
CA LEU A 10 -16.79 -8.75 -19.66
C LEU A 10 -15.73 -7.93 -18.92
N CYS A 11 -15.61 -6.61 -19.18
CA CYS A 11 -14.44 -5.85 -18.74
C CYS A 11 -14.71 -4.77 -17.69
N GLN A 12 -15.86 -4.10 -17.67
CA GLN A 12 -16.10 -3.03 -16.69
C GLN A 12 -16.99 -3.49 -15.53
N PHE A 13 -16.37 -3.89 -14.42
CA PHE A 13 -17.04 -3.74 -13.13
C PHE A 13 -16.48 -2.49 -12.48
N ASP A 14 -17.40 -1.63 -12.10
CA ASP A 14 -17.10 -0.42 -11.34
C ASP A 14 -16.97 -0.79 -9.86
N PHE A 15 -15.78 -0.60 -9.29
CA PHE A 15 -15.51 -0.80 -7.87
C PHE A 15 -15.65 0.49 -7.06
N SER A 16 -16.05 1.60 -7.69
CA SER A 16 -16.11 2.92 -7.05
C SER A 16 -16.96 2.90 -5.78
N SER A 17 -18.11 2.21 -5.80
CA SER A 17 -18.99 2.09 -4.62
C SER A 17 -18.37 1.31 -3.45
N LEU A 18 -17.41 0.42 -3.72
CA LEU A 18 -16.62 -0.24 -2.69
C LEU A 18 -15.50 0.68 -2.20
N GLU A 19 -14.89 1.47 -3.09
CA GLU A 19 -13.81 2.40 -2.76
C GLU A 19 -14.32 3.59 -1.93
N GLU A 20 -15.58 4.02 -2.12
CA GLU A 20 -16.26 5.03 -1.29
C GLU A 20 -16.43 4.62 0.19
N LEU A 21 -16.35 3.32 0.49
CA LEU A 21 -16.46 2.79 1.85
C LEU A 21 -15.10 2.71 2.57
N ASP A 22 -14.02 3.21 1.95
CA ASP A 22 -12.68 3.18 2.52
C ASP A 22 -12.60 4.06 3.78
N PRO A 23 -12.31 3.49 4.96
CA PRO A 23 -12.15 4.27 6.19
C PRO A 23 -11.08 5.37 6.09
N SER A 24 -10.09 5.23 5.19
CA SER A 24 -9.09 6.25 4.94
C SER A 24 -9.68 7.57 4.44
N LEU A 25 -10.81 7.53 3.72
CA LEU A 25 -11.49 8.72 3.15
C LEU A 25 -12.33 9.48 4.19
N ALA A 26 -12.49 8.92 5.39
CA ALA A 26 -13.26 9.55 6.45
C ALA A 26 -12.71 10.95 6.77
N GLY A 27 -13.61 11.93 6.86
CA GLY A 27 -13.23 13.33 7.10
C GLY A 27 -12.92 14.14 5.84
N GLY A 28 -13.19 13.61 4.64
CA GLY A 28 -13.09 14.35 3.37
C GLY A 28 -11.71 14.29 2.72
N TYR A 29 -10.90 13.30 3.09
CA TYR A 29 -9.60 13.07 2.47
C TYR A 29 -9.73 12.48 1.08
N ASN A 30 -8.83 12.87 0.18
CA ASN A 30 -8.66 12.29 -1.15
C ASN A 30 -7.32 11.57 -1.23
N VAL A 31 -7.29 10.42 -1.89
CA VAL A 31 -6.07 9.65 -2.11
C VAL A 31 -5.28 10.25 -3.27
N CYS A 32 -4.01 10.59 -3.05
CA CYS A 32 -3.10 11.07 -4.10
C CYS A 32 -2.05 10.03 -4.49
N TYR A 33 -1.72 9.10 -3.58
CA TYR A 33 -0.68 8.11 -3.80
C TYR A 33 -1.00 6.81 -3.09
N ILE A 34 -0.91 5.68 -3.80
CA ILE A 34 -0.92 4.32 -3.22
C ILE A 34 0.12 3.48 -3.95
N LYS A 35 1.17 3.05 -3.25
CA LYS A 35 2.14 2.08 -3.77
C LYS A 35 2.73 1.22 -2.65
N GLU A 36 3.17 0.04 -3.04
CA GLU A 36 4.05 -0.82 -2.26
C GLU A 36 5.48 -0.28 -2.30
N VAL A 37 6.10 -0.09 -1.14
CA VAL A 37 7.45 0.46 -0.98
C VAL A 37 8.28 -0.47 -0.09
N PRO A 38 9.52 -0.82 -0.47
CA PRO A 38 10.39 -1.64 0.37
C PRO A 38 10.89 -0.84 1.57
N PHE A 39 10.55 -1.28 2.78
CA PHE A 39 10.95 -0.66 4.03
C PHE A 39 11.86 -1.61 4.81
N GLU A 40 12.89 -1.07 5.46
CA GLU A 40 13.62 -1.78 6.50
C GLU A 40 12.92 -1.53 7.84
N ILE A 41 12.24 -2.54 8.37
CA ILE A 41 11.54 -2.47 9.64
C ILE A 41 12.51 -2.78 10.78
N ARG A 42 12.60 -1.87 11.75
CA ARG A 42 13.41 -2.04 12.95
C ARG A 42 12.53 -1.90 14.18
N VAL A 43 12.78 -2.72 15.20
CA VAL A 43 12.10 -2.62 16.49
C VAL A 43 13.13 -2.20 17.52
N GLU A 44 12.86 -1.10 18.24
CA GLU A 44 13.75 -0.63 19.29
C GLU A 44 13.49 -1.40 20.60
N GLU A 45 14.19 -2.53 20.77
CA GLU A 45 14.29 -3.18 22.07
C GLU A 45 15.26 -2.41 22.98
N SER A 46 14.81 -2.10 24.20
CA SER A 46 15.47 -1.42 25.33
C SER A 46 16.99 -1.16 25.26
N GLU A 47 17.40 0.02 25.77
CA GLU A 47 18.79 0.51 25.83
C GLU A 47 19.83 -0.58 26.15
N GLY A 48 20.80 -0.75 25.23
CA GLY A 48 22.02 -1.55 25.48
C GLY A 48 22.19 -2.81 24.62
N ARG A 49 21.22 -3.19 23.78
CA ARG A 49 21.44 -4.22 22.75
C ARG A 49 21.93 -3.59 21.43
N PRO A 50 22.86 -4.24 20.70
CA PRO A 50 23.21 -3.78 19.37
C PRO A 50 21.92 -3.76 18.51
N ARG A 51 21.70 -2.65 17.79
CA ARG A 51 20.55 -2.46 16.89
C ARG A 51 20.39 -3.72 16.04
N GLU A 52 19.25 -4.39 16.15
CA GLU A 52 18.96 -5.53 15.29
C GLU A 52 19.03 -5.08 13.82
N ILE A 53 19.53 -5.98 12.98
CA ILE A 53 19.46 -5.81 11.53
C ILE A 53 17.97 -5.89 11.19
N GLY A 54 17.41 -4.81 10.64
CA GLY A 54 15.97 -4.76 10.35
C GLY A 54 15.55 -5.76 9.28
N SER A 55 14.27 -6.15 9.29
CA SER A 55 13.68 -6.97 8.23
C SER A 55 13.30 -6.10 7.04
N LEU A 56 13.62 -6.52 5.82
CA LEU A 56 13.09 -5.85 4.63
C LEU A 56 11.67 -6.36 4.37
N GLU A 57 10.70 -5.45 4.42
CA GLU A 57 9.29 -5.75 4.20
C GLU A 57 8.68 -4.82 3.14
N ILE A 58 7.66 -5.31 2.45
CA ILE A 58 6.92 -4.51 1.47
C ILE A 58 5.73 -3.89 2.20
N ILE A 59 5.76 -2.57 2.33
CA ILE A 59 4.71 -1.81 3.03
C ILE A 59 3.89 -1.04 2.00
N THR A 60 2.57 -1.12 2.13
CA THR A 60 1.66 -0.30 1.34
C THR A 60 1.59 1.10 1.96
N VAL A 61 2.07 2.08 1.21
CA VAL A 61 2.05 3.49 1.56
C VAL A 61 0.89 4.16 0.84
N LYS A 62 -0.06 4.69 1.61
CA LYS A 62 -1.17 5.53 1.12
C LYS A 62 -0.97 6.96 1.60
N ILE A 63 -0.90 7.92 0.67
CA ILE A 63 -0.83 9.35 0.98
C ILE A 63 -2.15 9.99 0.58
N LEU A 64 -2.77 10.69 1.52
CA LEU A 64 -4.04 11.37 1.36
C LEU A 64 -3.90 12.87 1.67
N VAL A 65 -4.75 13.67 1.06
CA VAL A 65 -4.84 15.11 1.30
C VAL A 65 -6.25 15.51 1.70
N LEU A 66 -6.35 16.45 2.64
CA LEU A 66 -7.59 17.16 2.93
C LEU A 66 -7.56 18.51 2.23
N GLY A 67 -8.51 18.77 1.34
CA GLY A 67 -8.52 19.95 0.47
C GLY A 67 -8.11 19.62 -0.96
N GLU A 68 -7.63 20.63 -1.69
CA GLU A 68 -7.16 20.47 -3.07
C GLU A 68 -5.70 20.02 -3.09
N GLU A 69 -5.28 19.24 -4.09
CA GLU A 69 -3.92 18.69 -4.15
C GLU A 69 -2.82 19.78 -4.17
N LEU A 70 -3.09 20.91 -4.82
CA LEU A 70 -2.18 22.06 -4.91
C LEU A 70 -2.26 23.00 -3.70
N ASN A 71 -3.32 22.88 -2.89
CA ASN A 71 -3.60 23.70 -1.72
C ASN A 71 -4.14 22.81 -0.60
N ALA A 72 -3.34 21.80 -0.23
CA ALA A 72 -3.75 20.84 0.78
C ALA A 72 -3.75 21.52 2.15
N ASN A 73 -4.82 21.36 2.91
CA ASN A 73 -4.88 21.83 4.30
C ASN A 73 -4.12 20.86 5.22
N ARG A 74 -4.18 19.56 4.90
CA ARG A 74 -3.52 18.48 5.65
C ARG A 74 -3.04 17.40 4.71
N VAL A 75 -1.88 16.82 5.00
CA VAL A 75 -1.34 15.62 4.36
C VAL A 75 -1.34 14.50 5.39
N LYS A 76 -1.98 13.38 5.06
CA LYS A 76 -2.03 12.17 5.89
C LYS A 76 -1.30 11.05 5.19
N ILE A 77 -0.45 10.33 5.91
CA ILE A 77 0.22 9.12 5.44
C ILE A 77 -0.30 7.95 6.26
N GLU A 78 -0.67 6.87 5.58
CA GLU A 78 -1.03 5.59 6.19
C GLU A 78 -0.10 4.50 5.67
N LEU A 79 0.42 3.71 6.61
CA LEU A 79 1.29 2.57 6.35
C LEU A 79 0.57 1.29 6.76
N THR A 80 0.45 0.36 5.83
CA THR A 80 -0.21 -0.93 6.05
C THR A 80 0.63 -2.09 5.52
N SER A 81 0.49 -3.25 6.16
CA SER A 81 1.13 -4.49 5.70
C SER A 81 0.12 -5.52 5.21
N GLU A 82 0.56 -6.36 4.28
CA GLU A 82 -0.14 -7.59 3.86
C GLU A 82 0.28 -8.81 4.69
N THR A 83 1.46 -8.78 5.33
CA THR A 83 1.96 -9.86 6.21
C THR A 83 1.42 -9.73 7.63
N ASP A 84 1.25 -8.50 8.12
CA ASP A 84 0.64 -8.21 9.42
C ASP A 84 -0.57 -7.29 9.25
N LEU A 85 -1.76 -7.82 9.54
CA LEU A 85 -3.02 -7.10 9.42
C LEU A 85 -3.19 -6.00 10.48
N PHE A 86 -2.48 -6.11 11.61
CA PHE A 86 -2.53 -5.11 12.69
C PHE A 86 -1.50 -3.99 12.52
N PHE A 87 -0.59 -4.13 11.55
CA PHE A 87 0.33 -3.09 11.15
C PHE A 87 -0.44 -1.97 10.45
N HIS A 88 -0.76 -0.94 11.23
CA HIS A 88 -1.41 0.27 10.75
C HIS A 88 -0.86 1.49 11.50
N PHE A 89 -0.04 2.26 10.80
CA PHE A 89 0.56 3.47 11.33
C PHE A 89 0.13 4.67 10.51
N THR A 90 -0.10 5.79 11.19
CA THR A 90 -0.55 7.01 10.54
C THR A 90 0.26 8.21 11.00
N GLN A 91 0.46 9.15 10.08
CA GLN A 91 0.93 10.49 10.37
C GLN A 91 -0.05 11.47 9.72
N THR A 92 -0.33 12.60 10.37
CA THR A 92 -1.06 13.71 9.77
C THR A 92 -0.28 14.99 10.04
N VAL A 93 0.01 15.72 8.97
CA VAL A 93 0.75 16.97 8.98
C VAL A 93 -0.12 18.07 8.38
N ASP A 94 -0.17 19.20 9.05
CA ASP A 94 -0.75 20.47 8.59
C ASP A 94 0.33 21.55 8.59
N GLU A 95 -0.01 22.77 8.16
CA GLU A 95 0.97 23.86 8.01
C GLU A 95 1.73 24.16 9.32
N ASN A 96 1.03 24.19 10.46
CA ASN A 96 1.64 24.49 11.77
C ASN A 96 2.59 23.38 12.23
N THR A 97 2.17 22.12 12.08
CA THR A 97 3.01 20.97 12.43
C THR A 97 4.18 20.82 11.47
N PHE A 98 4.00 21.22 10.20
CA PHE A 98 5.06 21.28 9.21
C PHE A 98 6.11 22.35 9.53
N GLU A 99 5.74 23.55 10.00
CA GLU A 99 6.71 24.56 10.44
C GLU A 99 7.66 24.01 11.52
N THR A 100 7.11 23.27 12.49
CA THR A 100 7.92 22.61 13.53
C THR A 100 8.86 21.55 12.93
N MET A 101 8.35 20.77 11.97
CA MET A 101 9.14 19.77 11.25
C MET A 101 10.25 20.42 10.41
N GLN A 102 9.95 21.55 9.78
CA GLN A 102 10.85 22.34 8.96
C GLN A 102 12.02 22.88 9.79
N ASP A 103 11.75 23.43 10.98
CA ASP A 103 12.78 23.91 11.89
C ASP A 103 13.64 22.78 12.44
N ASN A 104 13.02 21.68 12.87
CA ASN A 104 13.73 20.55 13.48
C ASN A 104 14.65 19.84 12.48
N GLN A 105 14.22 19.69 11.23
CA GLN A 105 14.95 18.97 10.19
C GLN A 105 15.69 19.89 9.21
N LYS A 106 15.56 21.21 9.39
CA LYS A 106 16.14 22.26 8.53
C LYS A 106 15.71 22.11 7.07
N LEU A 107 14.42 21.85 6.85
CA LEU A 107 13.87 21.73 5.50
C LEU A 107 13.81 23.12 4.83
N MET A 108 14.10 23.16 3.53
CA MET A 108 14.10 24.41 2.74
C MET A 108 12.84 24.56 1.88
N ILE A 109 11.91 23.62 2.00
CA ILE A 109 10.66 23.57 1.23
C ILE A 109 9.51 24.17 2.05
N ASN A 110 8.47 24.63 1.37
CA ASN A 110 7.22 25.03 2.02
C ASN A 110 6.26 23.84 2.16
N PHE A 111 5.23 23.98 2.99
CA PHE A 111 4.21 22.94 3.17
C PHE A 111 3.53 22.54 1.85
N SER A 112 3.30 23.48 0.94
CA SER A 112 2.73 23.22 -0.39
C SER A 112 3.53 22.22 -1.24
N GLU A 113 4.84 22.09 -0.97
CA GLU A 113 5.74 21.18 -1.68
C GLU A 113 5.90 19.82 -0.96
N TYR A 114 5.39 19.71 0.28
CA TYR A 114 5.60 18.54 1.14
C TYR A 114 5.05 17.24 0.53
N LEU A 115 3.85 17.30 -0.07
CA LEU A 115 3.23 16.16 -0.74
C LEU A 115 4.10 15.62 -1.88
N GLU A 116 4.61 16.51 -2.75
CA GLU A 116 5.45 16.12 -3.88
C GLU A 116 6.76 15.49 -3.39
N VAL A 117 7.35 16.05 -2.33
CA VAL A 117 8.57 15.51 -1.72
C VAL A 117 8.33 14.11 -1.16
N LEU A 118 7.24 13.86 -0.43
CA LEU A 118 6.89 12.53 0.07
C LEU A 118 6.75 11.51 -1.07
N ILE A 119 5.98 11.86 -2.11
CA ILE A 119 5.79 11.00 -3.29
C ILE A 119 7.13 10.71 -3.97
N LYS A 120 8.00 11.72 -4.09
CA LYS A 120 9.34 11.57 -4.67
C LYS A 120 10.20 10.62 -3.83
N MET A 121 10.21 10.77 -2.50
CA MET A 121 10.97 9.89 -1.61
C MET A 121 10.52 8.44 -1.73
N CYS A 122 9.20 8.17 -1.63
CA CYS A 122 8.66 6.82 -1.82
C CYS A 122 9.03 6.22 -3.18
N ASN A 123 8.85 6.99 -4.27
CA ASN A 123 9.20 6.51 -5.61
C ASN A 123 10.71 6.26 -5.79
N SER A 124 11.57 7.03 -5.15
CA SER A 124 13.02 6.80 -5.19
C SER A 124 13.41 5.51 -4.47
N CYS A 125 12.81 5.21 -3.32
CA CYS A 125 13.00 3.92 -2.64
C CYS A 125 12.55 2.72 -3.49
N ILE A 126 11.50 2.89 -4.31
CA ILE A 126 11.06 1.83 -5.25
C ILE A 126 12.05 1.66 -6.40
N ARG A 127 12.50 2.76 -7.03
CA ARG A 127 13.31 2.71 -8.24
C ARG A 127 14.77 2.37 -7.98
N GLU A 128 15.33 2.86 -6.88
CA GLU A 128 16.74 2.81 -6.55
C GLU A 128 16.96 2.34 -5.09
N PRO A 129 16.54 1.12 -4.71
CA PRO A 129 16.53 0.65 -3.32
C PRO A 129 17.93 0.49 -2.70
N GLN A 130 19.00 0.53 -3.49
CA GLN A 130 20.38 0.51 -3.00
C GLN A 130 20.89 1.91 -2.63
N SER A 131 20.29 2.95 -3.22
CA SER A 131 20.67 4.35 -3.06
C SER A 131 19.70 5.12 -2.17
N PHE A 132 18.43 4.74 -2.15
CA PHE A 132 17.40 5.34 -1.31
C PHE A 132 16.74 4.27 -0.45
N LEU A 133 16.79 4.48 0.85
CA LEU A 133 16.28 3.56 1.86
C LEU A 133 15.14 4.23 2.63
N ALA A 134 14.11 3.46 2.93
CA ALA A 134 13.06 3.84 3.88
C ALA A 134 13.23 2.95 5.11
N VAL A 135 13.66 3.54 6.23
CA VAL A 135 13.88 2.80 7.48
C VAL A 135 12.75 3.17 8.44
N PHE A 136 11.95 2.18 8.83
CA PHE A 136 10.83 2.38 9.74
C PHE A 136 11.16 1.78 11.10
N THR A 137 11.44 2.64 12.08
CA THR A 137 11.79 2.24 13.44
C THR A 137 10.59 2.36 14.35
N ILE A 138 10.09 1.22 14.84
CA ILE A 138 9.03 1.15 15.83
C ILE A 138 9.66 1.34 17.21
N LYS A 139 9.26 2.41 17.90
CA LYS A 139 9.72 2.73 19.26
C LYS A 139 8.72 2.18 20.28
N LYS A 140 9.02 2.40 21.56
CA LYS A 140 8.06 2.16 22.65
C LYS A 140 6.88 3.16 22.56
N ASP A 141 5.77 2.83 23.23
CA ASP A 141 4.58 3.68 23.37
C ASP A 141 3.80 3.95 22.07
N SER A 142 3.76 2.99 21.15
CA SER A 142 2.99 3.10 19.90
C SER A 142 3.42 4.24 18.98
N VAL A 143 4.63 4.78 19.19
CA VAL A 143 5.25 5.76 18.30
C VAL A 143 6.23 5.03 17.38
N ALA A 144 6.31 5.47 16.13
CA ALA A 144 7.28 4.99 15.17
C ALA A 144 7.88 6.17 14.39
N GLN A 145 9.00 5.94 13.75
CA GLN A 145 9.72 6.94 12.97
C GLN A 145 10.10 6.34 11.62
N LEU A 146 9.78 7.06 10.55
CA LEU A 146 10.20 6.73 9.20
C LEU A 146 11.31 7.68 8.78
N ASP A 147 12.48 7.13 8.49
CA ASP A 147 13.62 7.87 7.97
C ASP A 147 13.84 7.53 6.50
N PHE A 148 13.74 8.54 5.64
CA PHE A 148 14.21 8.44 4.26
C PHE A 148 15.70 8.77 4.21
N ILE A 149 16.50 7.80 3.79
CA ILE A 149 17.96 7.89 3.84
C ILE A 149 18.52 7.72 2.43
N LYS A 150 19.45 8.58 2.04
CA LYS A 150 20.27 8.42 0.84
C LYS A 150 21.61 7.80 1.19
N ASN A 151 21.92 6.69 0.55
CA ASN A 151 23.26 6.10 0.56
C ASN A 151 24.13 6.78 -0.49
N MET A 152 25.18 7.48 -0.04
CA MET A 152 26.19 8.13 -0.89
C MET A 152 27.49 7.30 -0.94
N GLU A 153 27.40 5.97 -0.83
CA GLU A 153 28.48 4.97 -0.82
C GLU A 153 29.38 4.99 0.43
N TYR A 154 29.86 6.16 0.84
CA TYR A 154 30.73 6.36 2.00
C TYR A 154 30.01 7.03 3.18
N LYS A 155 28.77 7.46 2.99
CA LYS A 155 27.96 8.13 4.01
C LYS A 155 26.47 7.94 3.74
N PHE A 156 25.71 7.75 4.82
CA PHE A 156 24.26 7.85 4.80
C PHE A 156 23.83 9.27 5.16
N ILE A 157 22.92 9.83 4.38
CA ILE A 157 22.35 11.17 4.60
C ILE A 157 20.85 11.01 4.80
N GLU A 158 20.35 11.39 5.97
CA GLU A 158 18.91 11.51 6.22
C GLU A 158 18.35 12.67 5.38
N LEU A 159 17.29 12.39 4.62
CA LEU A 159 16.63 13.34 3.74
C LEU A 159 15.36 13.90 4.37
N LEU A 160 14.61 13.06 5.07
CA LEU A 160 13.32 13.39 5.65
C LEU A 160 13.00 12.40 6.76
N ASN A 161 12.48 12.91 7.87
CA ASN A 161 12.06 12.14 9.01
C ASN A 161 10.57 12.37 9.26
N CYS A 162 9.82 11.30 9.46
CA CYS A 162 8.37 11.36 9.65
C CYS A 162 7.99 10.57 10.89
N GLU A 163 7.33 11.23 11.85
CA GLU A 163 6.85 10.60 13.08
C GLU A 163 5.45 10.04 12.88
N PHE A 164 5.28 8.76 13.20
CA PHE A 164 4.04 8.01 13.06
C PHE A 164 3.52 7.57 14.41
N THR A 165 2.20 7.41 14.50
CA THR A 165 1.53 6.78 15.62
C THR A 165 0.78 5.54 15.16
N GLN A 166 0.80 4.50 15.99
CA GLN A 166 -0.02 3.31 15.77
C GLN A 166 -1.49 3.70 15.92
N SER A 167 -2.32 3.25 14.98
CA SER A 167 -3.75 3.52 15.07
C SER A 167 -4.44 2.70 16.16
N SER A 168 -5.59 3.18 16.63
CA SER A 168 -6.38 2.47 17.64
C SER A 168 -6.94 1.16 17.10
N GLU A 169 -7.25 0.24 18.01
CA GLU A 169 -7.80 -1.08 17.66
C GLU A 169 -9.10 -0.97 16.84
N GLU A 170 -9.94 0.04 17.12
CA GLU A 170 -11.17 0.31 16.37
C GLU A 170 -10.89 0.67 14.92
N ILE A 171 -9.92 1.57 14.68
CA ILE A 171 -9.51 1.97 13.33
C ILE A 171 -8.93 0.76 12.59
N VAL A 172 -8.03 0.02 13.24
CA VAL A 172 -7.43 -1.19 12.66
C VAL A 172 -8.51 -2.20 12.26
N LYS A 173 -9.49 -2.46 13.13
CA LYS A 173 -10.62 -3.36 12.82
C LYS A 173 -11.44 -2.87 11.62
N GLN A 174 -11.72 -1.57 11.52
CA GLN A 174 -12.44 -1.00 10.39
C GLN A 174 -11.67 -1.19 9.07
N HIS A 175 -10.36 -0.91 9.07
CA HIS A 175 -9.50 -1.10 7.90
C HIS A 175 -9.38 -2.59 7.50
N ILE A 176 -9.23 -3.50 8.47
CA ILE A 176 -9.21 -4.94 8.20
C ILE A 176 -10.54 -5.40 7.60
N ALA A 177 -11.67 -5.00 8.19
CA ALA A 177 -13.00 -5.37 7.71
C ALA A 177 -13.23 -4.84 6.28
N PHE A 178 -12.85 -3.59 6.02
CA PHE A 178 -12.90 -2.98 4.69
C PHE A 178 -12.07 -3.78 3.68
N ARG A 179 -10.77 -3.96 3.93
CA ARG A 179 -9.85 -4.70 3.04
C ARG A 179 -10.37 -6.11 2.75
N TYR A 180 -10.83 -6.81 3.79
CA TYR A 180 -11.43 -8.13 3.64
C TYR A 180 -12.66 -8.10 2.74
N ASN A 181 -13.58 -7.15 2.94
CA ASN A 181 -14.81 -7.06 2.15
C ASN A 181 -14.52 -6.69 0.69
N VAL A 182 -13.55 -5.81 0.44
CA VAL A 182 -13.10 -5.47 -0.91
C VAL A 182 -12.52 -6.70 -1.61
N ILE A 183 -11.61 -7.42 -0.96
CA ILE A 183 -11.01 -8.64 -1.53
C ILE A 183 -12.06 -9.73 -1.76
N LYS A 184 -12.94 -9.96 -0.78
CA LYS A 184 -14.04 -10.93 -0.88
C LYS A 184 -14.98 -10.60 -2.05
N SER A 185 -15.33 -9.34 -2.23
CA SER A 185 -16.19 -8.87 -3.32
C SER A 185 -15.49 -9.03 -4.67
N LYS A 186 -14.24 -8.58 -4.79
CA LYS A 186 -13.40 -8.77 -5.98
C LYS A 186 -13.27 -10.25 -6.35
N ASN A 187 -13.01 -11.12 -5.37
CA ASN A 187 -12.87 -12.55 -5.60
C ASN A 187 -14.20 -13.20 -6.02
N THR A 188 -15.32 -12.81 -5.41
CA THR A 188 -16.66 -13.30 -5.79
C THR A 188 -17.00 -12.92 -7.23
N ILE A 189 -16.72 -11.68 -7.63
CA ILE A 189 -16.92 -11.19 -9.00
C ILE A 189 -16.01 -11.95 -9.97
N MET A 190 -14.74 -12.11 -9.64
CA MET A 190 -13.78 -12.86 -10.46
C MET A 190 -14.20 -14.32 -10.64
N HIS A 191 -14.71 -14.95 -9.57
CA HIS A 191 -15.21 -16.31 -9.62
C HIS A 191 -16.43 -16.45 -10.55
N ARG A 192 -17.39 -15.52 -10.47
CA ARG A 192 -18.53 -15.48 -11.40
C ARG A 192 -18.08 -15.31 -12.85
N ARG A 193 -17.13 -14.41 -13.13
CA ARG A 193 -16.55 -14.24 -14.47
C ARG A 193 -15.96 -15.53 -15.01
N LEU A 194 -15.22 -16.26 -14.19
CA LEU A 194 -14.64 -17.54 -14.59
C LEU A 194 -15.73 -18.56 -14.94
N GLN A 195 -16.83 -18.59 -14.19
CA GLN A 195 -17.99 -19.45 -14.49
C GLN A 195 -18.67 -19.06 -15.80
N ASP A 196 -18.90 -17.77 -16.04
CA ASP A 196 -19.54 -17.27 -17.28
C ASP A 196 -18.69 -17.60 -18.51
N VAL A 197 -17.38 -17.38 -18.44
CA VAL A 197 -16.43 -17.76 -19.49
C VAL A 197 -16.45 -19.28 -19.72
N ASN A 198 -16.49 -20.07 -18.64
CA ASN A 198 -16.57 -21.52 -18.74
C ASN A 198 -17.85 -21.98 -19.45
N ILE A 199 -19.01 -21.40 -19.12
CA ILE A 199 -20.29 -21.67 -19.79
C ILE A 199 -20.22 -21.28 -21.28
N LEU A 200 -19.66 -20.11 -21.59
CA LEU A 200 -19.52 -19.63 -22.97
C LEU A 200 -18.63 -20.56 -23.81
N ILE A 201 -17.47 -20.97 -23.28
CA ILE A 201 -16.57 -21.91 -23.96
C ILE A 201 -17.24 -23.28 -24.10
N LYS A 202 -17.95 -23.77 -23.08
CA LYS A 202 -18.71 -25.02 -23.15
C LYS A 202 -19.74 -25.00 -24.29
N SER A 203 -20.41 -23.86 -24.49
CA SER A 203 -21.39 -23.66 -25.56
C SER A 203 -20.75 -23.53 -26.95
N LYS A 204 -19.59 -22.85 -27.07
CA LYS A 204 -18.96 -22.53 -28.36
C LYS A 204 -17.93 -23.55 -28.83
N ASN A 205 -17.17 -24.16 -27.91
CA ASN A 205 -16.10 -25.09 -28.23
C ASN A 205 -15.77 -26.02 -27.03
N PRO A 206 -16.57 -27.07 -26.79
CA PRO A 206 -16.44 -27.95 -25.62
C PRO A 206 -15.10 -28.70 -25.58
N SER A 207 -14.50 -28.98 -26.73
CA SER A 207 -13.20 -29.64 -26.86
C SER A 207 -12.07 -28.79 -26.27
N LEU A 208 -12.12 -27.47 -26.49
CA LEU A 208 -11.16 -26.51 -25.94
C LEU A 208 -11.28 -26.43 -24.41
N LEU A 209 -12.49 -26.47 -23.87
CA LEU A 209 -12.72 -26.48 -22.42
C LEU A 209 -12.10 -27.72 -21.76
N MET A 210 -12.30 -28.91 -22.34
CA MET A 210 -11.69 -30.14 -21.82
C MET A 210 -10.16 -30.10 -21.86
N GLN A 211 -9.57 -29.49 -22.88
CA GLN A 211 -8.13 -29.29 -22.97
C GLN A 211 -7.61 -28.30 -21.91
N LEU A 212 -8.30 -27.18 -21.70
CA LEU A 212 -7.96 -26.21 -20.66
C LEU A 212 -8.04 -26.83 -19.26
N GLN A 213 -9.10 -27.59 -18.97
CA GLN A 213 -9.26 -28.28 -17.69
C GLN A 213 -8.17 -29.33 -17.46
N LYS A 214 -7.84 -30.15 -18.48
CA LYS A 214 -6.73 -31.12 -18.40
C LYS A 214 -5.37 -30.44 -18.16
N THR A 215 -5.12 -29.30 -18.81
CA THR A 215 -3.87 -28.55 -18.64
C THR A 215 -3.78 -27.90 -17.26
N ALA A 216 -4.88 -27.32 -16.76
CA ALA A 216 -4.94 -26.72 -15.42
C ALA A 216 -4.71 -27.77 -14.31
N LEU A 217 -5.33 -28.95 -14.43
CA LEU A 217 -5.10 -30.08 -13.50
C LEU A 217 -3.63 -30.51 -13.48
N ARG A 218 -3.00 -30.66 -14.65
CA ARG A 218 -1.56 -30.98 -14.75
C ARG A 218 -0.67 -29.93 -14.09
N GLN A 219 -0.98 -28.64 -14.26
CA GLN A 219 -0.22 -27.56 -13.62
C GLN A 219 -0.40 -27.55 -12.10
N LEU A 220 -1.60 -27.82 -11.60
CA LEU A 220 -1.87 -27.94 -10.17
C LEU A 220 -1.10 -29.11 -9.53
N ASP A 221 -1.03 -30.27 -10.21
CA ASP A 221 -0.25 -31.41 -9.74
C ASP A 221 1.26 -31.12 -9.75
N LEU A 222 1.77 -30.43 -10.78
CA LEU A 222 3.16 -29.99 -10.86
C LEU A 222 3.53 -28.98 -9.75
N MET A 223 2.60 -28.08 -9.40
CA MET A 223 2.80 -27.12 -8.31
C MET A 223 2.78 -27.77 -6.93
N LYS A 224 1.94 -28.79 -6.72
CA LYS A 224 1.91 -29.57 -5.47
C LYS A 224 3.18 -30.39 -5.28
N ASN A 225 3.68 -31.02 -6.34
CA ASN A 225 4.90 -31.82 -6.28
C ASN A 225 6.20 -31.00 -6.12
N ARG A 226 6.16 -29.69 -6.37
CA ARG A 226 7.29 -28.77 -6.10
C ARG A 226 7.34 -28.24 -4.66
N LYS A 227 6.30 -28.48 -3.87
CA LYS A 227 6.19 -28.05 -2.46
C LYS A 227 6.40 -29.18 -1.45
N SER A 228 6.75 -30.39 -1.91
CA SER A 228 7.26 -31.51 -1.11
C SER A 228 8.74 -31.73 -1.40
#